data_AF-A0A9E6BD40-F1
#
_entry.id   AF-A0A9E6BD40-F1
#
_cell.length_a   1.000
_cell.length_b   1.000
_cell.length_c   1.000
_cell.angle_alpha   90.00
_cell.angle_beta   90.00
_cell.angle_gamma   90.00
#
_symmetry.space_group_name_H-M   'P 1'
#
loop_
_entity.id
_entity.type
_entity.pdbx_description
1 polymer ?
#
loop_
_entity_poly.entity_id
_entity_poly.type
_entity_poly.pdbx_seq_one_letter_code
_entity_poly.pdbx_strand_id
1 'polypeptide(L)'
;MFYKYISMGGYILRYRSHEMATALEAKIRDAGGRIAFNTRVDKIIVKGGAVAGVETSHGERIATEHVIANVSPTVVYNRLIYPREEVPPVAYQNVNARKHGLSGFVVFLGLNQPPEKLGLKDYGYFVYDNTANPDILNQKFSDLYGNRIQAAICLNNATGSQTAQAHQPGAGAAGGI
;
A
#
# COMPACT_ATOMS: atom_id res chain seq x y z
N MET A 1 -12.43 -6.33 10.02
CA MET A 1 -12.37 -4.99 9.40
C MET A 1 -13.68 -4.23 9.62
N PHE A 2 -14.82 -4.79 9.20
CA PHE A 2 -16.16 -4.19 9.35
C PHE A 2 -16.52 -3.75 10.79
N TYR A 3 -16.28 -4.60 11.80
CA TYR A 3 -16.50 -4.23 13.21
C TYR A 3 -15.75 -2.96 13.63
N LYS A 4 -14.47 -2.83 13.27
CA LYS A 4 -13.66 -1.63 13.58
C LYS A 4 -14.17 -0.39 12.87
N TYR A 5 -14.63 -0.53 11.62
CA TYR A 5 -15.19 0.58 10.86
C TYR A 5 -16.47 1.11 11.52
N ILE A 6 -17.33 0.21 12.01
CA ILE A 6 -18.55 0.59 12.73
C ILE A 6 -18.23 1.16 14.12
N SER A 7 -17.29 0.56 14.86
CA SER A 7 -17.00 0.96 16.23
C SER A 7 -16.12 2.20 16.38
N MET A 8 -15.26 2.47 15.39
CA MET A 8 -14.30 3.59 15.44
C MET A 8 -14.57 4.67 14.38
N GLY A 9 -15.50 4.42 13.46
CA GLY A 9 -15.76 5.28 12.32
C GLY A 9 -14.68 5.20 11.23
N GLY A 10 -14.91 5.95 10.15
CA GLY A 10 -13.96 6.13 9.05
C GLY A 10 -13.53 7.59 8.96
N TYR A 11 -12.24 7.82 8.74
CA TYR A 11 -11.67 9.15 8.52
C TYR A 11 -11.07 9.24 7.14
N ILE A 12 -11.28 10.39 6.48
CA ILE A 12 -10.75 10.66 5.15
C ILE A 12 -9.93 11.92 5.26
N LEU A 13 -8.64 11.78 4.96
CA LEU A 13 -7.73 12.90 4.94
C LEU A 13 -8.14 13.85 3.80
N ARG A 14 -8.05 15.16 4.05
CA ARG A 14 -8.41 16.22 3.09
C ARG A 14 -7.76 16.00 1.72
N TYR A 15 -6.50 15.58 1.71
CA TYR A 15 -5.71 15.28 0.52
C TYR A 15 -5.47 13.76 0.33
N ARG A 16 -6.35 12.95 0.92
CA ARG A 16 -6.40 11.47 0.82
C ARG A 16 -5.10 10.81 1.30
N SER A 17 -4.92 9.53 1.00
CA SER A 17 -3.82 8.72 1.51
C SER A 17 -2.43 9.17 1.03
N HIS A 18 -2.33 9.86 -0.11
CA HIS A 18 -1.05 10.33 -0.62
C HIS A 18 -0.43 11.37 0.34
N GLU A 19 -1.24 12.26 0.90
CA GLU A 19 -0.78 13.26 1.85
C GLU A 19 -0.20 12.65 3.13
N MET A 20 -0.75 11.52 3.57
CA MET A 20 -0.19 10.80 4.70
C MET A 20 1.24 10.31 4.40
N ALA A 21 1.45 9.81 3.19
CA ALA A 21 2.76 9.33 2.75
C ALA A 21 3.75 10.48 2.59
N THR A 22 3.35 11.61 1.99
CA THR A 22 4.21 12.80 1.82
C THR A 22 4.52 13.47 3.15
N ALA A 23 3.57 13.53 4.09
CA ALA A 23 3.82 14.06 5.42
C ALA A 23 4.84 13.22 6.20
N LEU A 24 4.75 11.88 6.10
CA LEU A 24 5.74 10.99 6.71
C LEU A 24 7.12 11.14 6.07
N GLU A 25 7.17 11.22 4.74
CA GLU A 25 8.37 11.47 3.95
C GLU A 25 9.07 12.76 4.39
N ALA A 26 8.32 13.85 4.50
CA ALA A 26 8.84 15.14 4.97
C ALA A 26 9.38 15.04 6.41
N LYS A 27 8.65 14.37 7.31
CA LYS A 27 9.10 14.22 8.71
C LYS A 27 10.38 13.39 8.85
N ILE A 28 10.57 12.39 7.99
CA ILE A 28 11.83 11.63 7.95
C ILE A 28 12.99 12.55 7.56
N ARG A 29 12.81 13.42 6.55
CA ARG A 29 13.84 14.37 6.13
C ARG A 29 14.12 15.45 7.17
N ASP A 30 13.08 16.00 7.80
CA ASP A 30 13.20 16.99 8.88
C ASP A 30 14.05 16.45 10.05
N ALA A 31 13.94 15.15 10.31
CA ALA A 31 14.73 14.44 11.32
C ALA A 31 16.15 14.06 10.85
N GLY A 32 16.59 14.51 9.67
CA GLY A 32 17.90 14.20 9.09
C GLY A 32 17.97 12.86 8.34
N GLY A 33 16.85 12.17 8.18
CA GLY A 33 16.76 10.94 7.42
C GLY A 33 16.92 11.16 5.91
N ARG A 34 17.36 10.11 5.21
CA ARG A 34 17.52 10.12 3.75
C ARG A 34 16.53 9.16 3.12
N ILE A 35 15.95 9.58 1.99
CA ILE A 35 15.01 8.77 1.21
C ILE A 35 15.56 8.65 -0.21
N ALA A 36 15.79 7.41 -0.64
CA ALA A 36 16.27 7.08 -1.97
C ALA A 36 15.14 6.45 -2.78
N PHE A 37 14.56 7.21 -3.71
CA PHE A 37 13.57 6.70 -4.66
C PHE A 37 14.25 6.00 -5.83
N ASN A 38 13.54 5.06 -6.47
CA ASN A 38 14.07 4.29 -7.60
C ASN A 38 15.36 3.52 -7.26
N THR A 39 15.55 3.18 -5.98
CA THR A 39 16.70 2.43 -5.47
C THR A 39 16.19 1.12 -4.89
N ARG A 40 16.11 0.09 -5.73
CA ARG A 40 15.68 -1.24 -5.29
C ARG A 40 16.80 -1.87 -4.46
N VAL A 41 16.48 -2.43 -3.31
CA VAL A 41 17.39 -3.32 -2.58
C VAL A 41 17.35 -4.70 -3.23
N ASP A 42 18.49 -5.19 -3.71
CA ASP A 42 18.60 -6.52 -4.31
C ASP A 42 19.08 -7.56 -3.32
N LYS A 43 19.88 -7.17 -2.31
CA LYS A 43 20.34 -8.09 -1.25
C LYS A 43 20.36 -7.43 0.12
N ILE A 44 20.01 -8.20 1.14
CA ILE A 44 20.33 -7.96 2.55
C ILE A 44 21.53 -8.84 2.85
N ILE A 45 22.68 -8.22 3.14
CA ILE A 45 23.93 -8.91 3.40
C ILE A 45 23.96 -9.37 4.85
N VAL A 46 24.17 -10.66 5.06
CA VAL A 46 24.29 -11.28 6.37
C VAL A 46 25.65 -11.96 6.47
N LYS A 47 26.28 -11.87 7.64
CA LYS A 47 27.55 -12.54 7.95
C LYS A 47 27.51 -13.07 9.37
N GLY A 48 27.67 -14.39 9.52
CA GLY A 48 27.70 -15.02 10.84
C GLY A 48 26.39 -14.85 11.60
N GLY A 49 25.26 -14.92 10.90
CA GLY A 49 23.92 -14.75 11.47
C GLY A 49 23.52 -13.29 11.78
N ALA A 50 24.36 -12.30 11.48
CA ALA A 50 24.08 -10.88 11.73
C ALA A 50 24.02 -10.06 10.43
N VAL A 51 23.15 -9.05 10.39
CA VAL A 51 23.05 -8.12 9.26
C VAL A 51 24.34 -7.29 9.18
N ALA A 52 24.89 -7.17 7.97
CA ALA A 52 26.08 -6.39 7.67
C ALA A 52 25.81 -5.24 6.67
N GLY A 53 24.63 -5.20 6.06
CA GLY A 53 24.24 -4.11 5.16
C GLY A 53 23.22 -4.51 4.11
N VAL A 54 23.05 -3.66 3.11
CA VAL A 54 22.24 -3.91 1.92
C VAL A 54 23.03 -3.60 0.64
N GLU A 55 22.74 -4.34 -0.43
CA GLU A 55 23.23 -4.06 -1.78
C GLU A 55 22.03 -3.63 -2.64
N THR A 56 22.16 -2.49 -3.33
CA THR A 56 21.11 -1.94 -4.19
C THR A 56 21.26 -2.43 -5.64
N SER A 57 20.21 -2.24 -6.44
CA SER A 57 20.22 -2.53 -7.87
C SER A 57 21.22 -1.70 -8.68
N HIS A 58 21.75 -0.63 -8.09
CA HIS A 58 22.79 0.21 -8.68
C HIS A 58 24.21 -0.26 -8.31
N GLY A 59 24.34 -1.36 -7.57
CA GLY A 59 25.61 -1.92 -7.12
C GLY A 59 26.19 -1.25 -5.86
N GLU A 60 25.52 -0.23 -5.32
CA GLU A 60 25.91 0.43 -4.07
C GLU A 60 25.72 -0.52 -2.89
N ARG A 61 26.69 -0.53 -1.96
CA ARG A 61 26.60 -1.23 -0.69
C ARG A 61 26.50 -0.23 0.46
N ILE A 62 25.43 -0.36 1.24
CA ILE A 62 25.16 0.48 2.40
C ILE A 62 25.36 -0.39 3.63
N ALA A 63 26.44 -0.13 4.38
CA ALA A 63 26.73 -0.85 5.61
C ALA A 63 25.75 -0.44 6.72
N THR A 64 25.15 -1.42 7.40
CA THR A 64 24.28 -1.21 8.55
C THR A 64 24.20 -2.50 9.35
N GLU A 65 24.02 -2.38 10.66
CA GLU A 65 23.78 -3.51 11.57
C GLU A 65 22.30 -3.88 11.66
N HIS A 66 21.41 -3.00 11.19
CA HIS A 66 19.96 -3.13 11.34
C HIS A 66 19.25 -2.84 10.01
N VAL A 67 18.28 -3.69 9.66
CA VAL A 67 17.41 -3.53 8.50
C VAL A 67 15.96 -3.76 8.93
N ILE A 68 15.11 -2.77 8.68
CA ILE A 68 13.66 -2.89 8.85
C ILE A 68 13.04 -3.04 7.46
N ALA A 69 12.50 -4.21 7.17
CA ALA A 69 11.93 -4.52 5.86
C ALA A 69 10.41 -4.29 5.85
N ASN A 70 9.95 -3.30 5.07
CA ASN A 70 8.52 -3.06 4.79
C ASN A 70 8.03 -3.75 3.50
N VAL A 71 8.77 -4.77 3.04
CA VAL A 71 8.38 -5.62 1.90
C VAL A 71 7.84 -6.95 2.43
N SER A 72 7.15 -7.71 1.58
CA SER A 72 6.61 -9.02 1.97
C SER A 72 7.69 -9.91 2.60
N PRO A 73 7.42 -10.57 3.74
CA PRO A 73 8.34 -11.54 4.34
C PRO A 73 8.75 -12.64 3.35
N THR A 74 7.85 -13.03 2.44
CA THR A 74 8.16 -13.98 1.37
C THR A 74 9.30 -13.44 0.49
N VAL A 75 9.29 -12.17 0.12
CA VAL A 75 10.37 -11.55 -0.67
C VAL A 75 11.68 -11.52 0.14
N VAL A 76 11.62 -11.17 1.43
CA VAL A 76 12.80 -11.13 2.30
C VAL A 76 13.49 -12.51 2.37
N TYR A 77 12.76 -13.53 2.83
CA TYR A 77 13.35 -14.84 3.11
C TYR A 77 13.54 -15.71 1.87
N ASN A 78 12.86 -15.45 0.75
CA ASN A 78 13.06 -16.23 -0.48
C ASN A 78 14.09 -15.59 -1.43
N ARG A 79 14.29 -14.26 -1.37
CA ARG A 79 15.06 -13.54 -2.39
C ARG A 79 16.14 -12.60 -1.85
N LEU A 80 15.86 -11.84 -0.80
CA LEU A 80 16.74 -10.74 -0.42
C LEU A 80 17.92 -11.17 0.47
N ILE A 81 17.74 -12.09 1.42
CA ILE A 81 18.84 -12.48 2.32
C ILE A 81 19.95 -13.17 1.52
N TYR A 82 21.18 -12.68 1.70
CA TYR A 82 22.38 -13.17 1.05
C TYR A 82 23.56 -13.23 2.03
N PRO A 83 24.39 -14.29 2.01
CA PRO A 83 24.28 -15.48 1.17
C PRO A 83 23.09 -16.37 1.58
N ARG A 84 22.70 -17.30 0.71
CA ARG A 84 21.43 -18.03 0.83
C ARG A 84 21.38 -18.92 2.08
N GLU A 85 22.54 -19.38 2.50
CA GLU A 85 22.77 -20.25 3.66
C GLU A 85 22.46 -19.54 4.98
N GLU A 86 22.49 -18.21 5.00
CA GLU A 86 22.15 -17.39 6.17
C GLU A 86 20.63 -17.22 6.36
N VAL A 87 19.80 -17.77 5.47
CA VAL A 87 18.34 -17.71 5.62
C VAL A 87 17.89 -18.67 6.73
N PRO A 88 17.19 -18.18 7.77
CA PRO A 88 16.71 -19.07 8.83
C PRO A 88 15.72 -20.11 8.27
N PRO A 89 16.00 -21.43 8.40
CA PRO A 89 15.18 -22.47 7.75
C PRO A 89 13.72 -22.44 8.20
N VAL A 90 13.48 -22.23 9.49
CA VAL A 90 12.12 -22.14 10.06
C VAL A 90 11.36 -20.94 9.49
N ALA A 91 12.01 -19.78 9.35
CA ALA A 91 11.38 -18.60 8.78
C ALA A 91 11.02 -18.84 7.30
N TYR A 92 11.94 -19.45 6.54
CA TYR A 92 11.70 -19.81 5.14
C TYR A 92 10.52 -20.77 4.96
N GLN A 93 10.45 -21.83 5.77
CA GLN A 93 9.32 -22.78 5.74
C GLN A 93 8.01 -22.08 6.12
N ASN A 94 8.02 -21.26 7.18
CA ASN A 94 6.84 -20.57 7.67
C ASN A 94 6.24 -19.59 6.65
N VAL A 95 7.06 -18.85 5.91
CA VAL A 95 6.52 -17.92 4.90
C VAL A 95 5.99 -18.65 3.67
N ASN A 96 6.58 -19.78 3.29
CA ASN A 96 6.16 -20.57 2.14
C ASN A 96 4.94 -21.46 2.41
N ALA A 97 4.67 -21.79 3.68
CA ALA A 97 3.46 -22.50 4.08
C ALA A 97 2.20 -21.60 4.08
N ARG A 98 2.36 -20.27 4.05
CA ARG A 98 1.25 -19.32 4.10
C ARG A 98 0.61 -19.15 2.73
N LYS A 99 -0.72 -19.09 2.72
CA LYS A 99 -1.48 -18.61 1.55
C LYS A 99 -1.62 -17.10 1.65
N HIS A 100 -1.42 -16.42 0.52
CA HIS A 100 -1.70 -14.98 0.43
C HIS A 100 -3.19 -14.74 0.71
N GLY A 101 -3.48 -13.62 1.37
CA GLY A 101 -4.84 -13.24 1.71
C GLY A 101 -5.67 -12.83 0.48
N LEU A 102 -6.81 -12.20 0.78
CA LEU A 102 -7.76 -11.73 -0.22
C LEU A 102 -7.10 -10.81 -1.26
N SER A 103 -7.45 -11.03 -2.52
CA SER A 103 -7.08 -10.17 -3.64
C SER A 103 -8.34 -9.54 -4.23
N GLY A 104 -8.18 -8.42 -4.92
CA GLY A 104 -9.24 -7.73 -5.62
C GLY A 104 -8.66 -6.77 -6.66
N PHE A 105 -9.51 -6.24 -7.52
CA PHE A 105 -9.15 -5.17 -8.43
C PHE A 105 -9.92 -3.92 -8.07
N VAL A 106 -9.32 -2.76 -8.35
CA VAL A 106 -9.93 -1.45 -8.12
C VAL A 106 -10.18 -0.81 -9.47
N VAL A 107 -11.40 -0.32 -9.68
CA VAL A 107 -11.76 0.47 -10.86
C VAL A 107 -11.97 1.91 -10.43
N PHE A 108 -11.23 2.83 -11.04
CA PHE A 108 -11.46 4.27 -10.90
C PHE A 108 -12.39 4.72 -12.03
N LEU A 109 -13.58 5.21 -11.67
CA LEU A 109 -14.62 5.61 -12.61
C LEU A 109 -14.83 7.11 -12.57
N GLY A 110 -14.60 7.78 -13.70
CA GLY A 110 -15.09 9.14 -13.94
C GLY A 110 -16.48 9.07 -14.58
N LEU A 111 -17.45 9.75 -13.98
CA LEU A 111 -18.84 9.79 -14.48
C LEU A 111 -19.14 11.19 -15.02
N ASN A 112 -20.04 11.27 -16.01
CA ASN A 112 -20.40 12.51 -16.70
C ASN A 112 -21.53 13.31 -16.00
N GLN A 113 -21.94 12.88 -14.80
CA GLN A 113 -22.93 13.55 -13.97
C GLN A 113 -22.44 13.56 -12.52
N PRO A 114 -22.82 14.58 -11.72
CA PRO A 114 -22.46 14.66 -10.32
C PRO A 114 -23.24 13.60 -9.49
N PRO A 115 -22.70 13.18 -8.32
CA PRO A 115 -23.27 12.10 -7.50
C PRO A 115 -24.76 12.29 -7.16
N GLU A 116 -25.20 13.52 -6.92
CA GLU A 116 -26.56 13.85 -6.51
C GLU A 116 -27.57 13.49 -7.60
N LYS A 117 -27.23 13.75 -8.87
CA LYS A 117 -28.08 13.40 -10.03
C LYS A 117 -28.12 11.90 -10.31
N LEU A 118 -27.11 11.17 -9.85
CA LEU A 118 -27.02 9.72 -9.96
C LEU A 118 -27.65 8.98 -8.76
N GLY A 119 -28.17 9.71 -7.77
CA GLY A 119 -28.71 9.14 -6.55
C GLY A 119 -27.66 8.61 -5.58
N LEU A 120 -26.38 8.95 -5.78
CA LEU A 120 -25.27 8.56 -4.92
C LEU A 120 -25.14 9.56 -3.77
N LYS A 121 -25.81 9.28 -2.65
CA LYS A 121 -25.91 10.14 -1.46
C LYS A 121 -24.84 9.88 -0.40
N ASP A 122 -24.31 8.67 -0.37
CA ASP A 122 -23.36 8.22 0.65
C ASP A 122 -21.94 8.23 0.11
N TYR A 123 -20.97 8.27 1.03
CA TYR A 123 -19.56 8.11 0.69
C TYR A 123 -19.21 6.67 0.29
N GLY A 124 -19.75 5.68 1.01
CA GLY A 124 -19.36 4.28 0.86
C GLY A 124 -20.55 3.36 0.73
N TYR A 125 -20.54 2.55 -0.32
CA TYR A 125 -21.52 1.51 -0.61
C TYR A 125 -20.85 0.15 -0.48
N PHE A 126 -21.31 -0.64 0.48
CA PHE A 126 -20.79 -1.95 0.80
C PHE A 126 -21.84 -2.99 0.43
N VAL A 127 -21.67 -3.65 -0.71
CA VAL A 127 -22.59 -4.65 -1.24
C VAL A 127 -22.00 -6.03 -0.98
N TYR A 128 -22.68 -6.83 -0.18
CA TYR A 128 -22.30 -8.19 0.19
C TYR A 128 -23.52 -9.10 0.07
N ASP A 129 -23.36 -10.27 -0.54
CA ASP A 129 -24.46 -11.25 -0.62
C ASP A 129 -24.79 -11.88 0.74
N ASN A 130 -23.78 -12.09 1.59
CA ASN A 130 -23.93 -12.72 2.90
C ASN A 130 -22.77 -12.30 3.82
N THR A 131 -23.07 -11.59 4.91
CA THR A 131 -22.07 -11.12 5.89
C THR A 131 -21.94 -12.02 7.12
N ALA A 132 -22.73 -13.09 7.22
CA ALA A 132 -22.84 -13.91 8.44
C ALA A 132 -21.76 -14.99 8.55
N ASN A 133 -21.14 -15.42 7.43
CA ASN A 133 -20.11 -16.46 7.45
C ASN A 133 -18.79 -15.99 6.77
N PRO A 134 -17.70 -15.81 7.53
CA PRO A 134 -16.42 -15.36 7.00
C PRO A 134 -15.76 -16.36 6.03
N ASP A 135 -16.01 -17.66 6.16
CA ASP A 135 -15.42 -18.67 5.27
C ASP A 135 -16.03 -18.59 3.86
N ILE A 136 -17.34 -18.35 3.78
CA ILE A 136 -18.04 -18.13 2.51
C ILE A 136 -17.54 -16.86 1.84
N LEU A 137 -17.32 -15.79 2.61
CA LEU A 137 -16.75 -14.56 2.09
C LEU A 137 -15.35 -14.80 1.50
N ASN A 138 -14.47 -15.47 2.26
CA ASN A 138 -13.11 -15.81 1.81
C ASN A 138 -13.12 -16.66 0.53
N GLN A 139 -14.03 -17.63 0.42
CA GLN A 139 -14.20 -18.42 -0.80
C GLN A 139 -14.64 -17.55 -1.98
N LYS A 140 -15.62 -16.66 -1.79
CA LYS A 140 -16.09 -15.78 -2.87
C LYS A 140 -15.04 -14.80 -3.37
N PHE A 141 -14.13 -14.32 -2.52
CA PHE A 141 -13.01 -13.48 -2.96
C PHE A 141 -12.02 -14.19 -3.90
N SER A 142 -12.07 -15.53 -3.99
CA SER A 142 -11.26 -16.30 -4.94
C SER A 142 -11.90 -16.48 -6.32
N ASP A 143 -13.16 -16.07 -6.49
CA ASP A 143 -13.89 -16.08 -7.76
C ASP A 143 -14.03 -14.65 -8.31
N LEU A 144 -13.67 -14.45 -9.58
CA LEU A 144 -13.77 -13.14 -10.24
C LEU A 144 -15.16 -12.88 -10.83
N TYR A 145 -15.90 -13.93 -11.22
CA TYR A 145 -17.13 -13.79 -12.00
C TYR A 145 -18.40 -14.02 -11.17
N GLY A 146 -18.35 -14.93 -10.19
CA GLY A 146 -19.45 -15.19 -9.27
C GLY A 146 -19.44 -14.34 -8.00
N ASN A 147 -18.45 -13.44 -7.85
CA ASN A 147 -18.31 -12.61 -6.67
C ASN A 147 -19.07 -11.29 -6.81
N ARG A 148 -20.03 -11.09 -5.91
CA ARG A 148 -20.83 -9.86 -5.79
C ARG A 148 -20.41 -8.97 -4.63
N ILE A 149 -19.27 -9.28 -4.00
CA ILE A 149 -18.71 -8.44 -2.96
C ILE A 149 -18.12 -7.20 -3.62
N GLN A 150 -18.68 -6.05 -3.30
CA GLN A 150 -18.25 -4.77 -3.82
C GLN A 150 -18.18 -3.74 -2.70
N ALA A 151 -17.07 -3.02 -2.66
CA ALA A 151 -16.97 -1.76 -1.95
C ALA A 151 -16.83 -0.65 -2.99
N ALA A 152 -17.84 0.21 -3.11
CA ALA A 152 -17.82 1.37 -3.99
C ALA A 152 -17.72 2.64 -3.16
N ILE A 153 -16.81 3.53 -3.55
CA ILE A 153 -16.52 4.75 -2.81
C ILE A 153 -16.80 5.96 -3.70
N CYS A 154 -17.72 6.82 -3.28
CA CYS A 154 -17.98 8.11 -3.91
C CYS A 154 -17.15 9.20 -3.23
N LEU A 155 -15.93 9.42 -3.71
CA LEU A 155 -14.97 10.36 -3.11
C LEU A 155 -15.48 11.81 -3.07
N ASN A 156 -16.35 12.21 -4.01
CA ASN A 156 -16.97 13.53 -4.05
C ASN A 156 -17.78 13.83 -2.78
N ASN A 157 -18.48 12.82 -2.25
CA ASN A 157 -19.32 12.95 -1.05
C ASN A 157 -18.51 12.97 0.25
N ALA A 158 -17.21 12.64 0.21
CA ALA A 158 -16.34 12.61 1.38
C ALA A 158 -15.55 13.89 1.62
N THR A 159 -15.22 14.61 0.55
CA THR A 159 -14.25 15.72 0.62
C THR A 159 -14.87 17.08 0.29
N GLY A 160 -16.19 17.14 0.06
CA GLY A 160 -16.83 18.30 -0.53
C GLY A 160 -16.29 18.60 -1.93
N SER A 161 -16.89 19.56 -2.63
CA SER A 161 -16.53 19.99 -4.00
C SER A 161 -15.18 20.72 -4.11
N GLN A 162 -14.16 20.34 -3.34
CA GLN A 162 -12.82 20.97 -3.38
C GLN A 162 -11.88 20.37 -4.43
N THR A 163 -12.30 19.37 -5.20
CA THR A 163 -11.50 18.78 -6.30
C THR A 163 -11.36 19.68 -7.53
N ALA A 164 -12.04 20.83 -7.60
CA ALA A 164 -11.99 21.72 -8.77
C ALA A 164 -10.80 22.70 -8.82
N GLN A 165 -9.98 22.82 -7.75
CA GLN A 165 -8.94 23.86 -7.68
C GLN A 165 -7.48 23.39 -7.83
N ALA A 166 -7.21 22.16 -8.26
CA ALA A 166 -5.84 21.64 -8.35
C ALA A 166 -5.41 21.29 -9.79
N HIS A 167 -5.39 22.28 -10.69
CA HIS A 167 -4.40 22.34 -11.78
C HIS A 167 -4.44 23.72 -12.47
N GLN A 168 -3.70 24.69 -11.95
CA GLN A 168 -3.10 25.70 -12.82
C GLN A 168 -1.69 25.18 -13.16
N PRO A 169 -1.33 25.02 -14.45
CA PRO A 169 0.03 24.67 -14.81
C PRO A 169 0.93 25.81 -14.35
N GLY A 170 1.88 25.50 -13.46
CA GLY A 170 2.90 26.45 -13.03
C GLY A 170 3.63 26.99 -14.26
N ALA A 171 3.58 28.32 -14.42
CA ALA A 171 4.39 29.03 -15.39
C ALA A 171 5.86 28.62 -15.23
N GLY A 172 6.49 28.29 -16.35
CA GLY A 172 7.88 27.86 -16.39
C GLY A 172 8.82 28.87 -15.75
N ALA A 173 9.68 28.38 -14.87
CA ALA A 173 10.95 29.01 -14.60
C ALA A 173 12.01 28.25 -15.41
N ALA A 174 12.30 28.81 -16.58
CA ALA A 174 13.57 28.58 -17.26
C ALA A 174 14.71 29.17 -16.43
N GLY A 175 15.86 28.50 -16.46
CA GLY A 175 17.14 28.96 -15.92
C GLY A 175 17.76 27.88 -15.04
N GLY A 176 18.92 27.32 -15.32
CA GLY A 176 19.91 27.58 -16.35
C GLY A 176 21.20 26.92 -15.88
N ILE A 177 21.76 26.06 -16.75
CA ILE A 177 23.10 25.45 -16.77
C ILE A 177 23.58 24.76 -15.48
#